data_AF-A0A067E145-F1
#
_entry.id   AF-A0A067E145-F1
#
_cell.length_a   1.000
_cell.length_b   1.000
_cell.length_c   1.000
_cell.angle_alpha   90.00
_cell.angle_beta   90.00
_cell.angle_gamma   90.00
#
_symmetry.space_group_name_H-M   'P 1'
#
loop_
_entity.id
_entity.type
_entity.pdbx_description
1 polymer ?
#
loop_
_entity_poly.entity_id
_entity_poly.type
_entity_poly.pdbx_seq_one_letter_code
_entity_poly.pdbx_strand_id
1 'polypeptide(L)'
;MEAVITIDVLRRSGADVVVASVEKQLRVDACHGVKIVADALVSNCRDACGMPGATNLKESEVLESIVKKQASDGRLYAAICVFLAVALGSWGLLKGLKDGKVVTTRGPGTPMEFVVALVEQLYGKGKADEVSGARVMRANHGDEFTIAEFNPVQWTFDNSPQILVPIANGSEEMEAVIIIDILRRAKANVVVASVADKLEILASCQVKLVADMLIDEAAKLSYDLIVLPGGLGGAQAFAKSKKLVNMLKKQKESNRPYGAICASPALVLEPHGLLKV
;
A
#
# COMPACT_ATOMS: atom_id res chain seq x y z
N MET A 1 3.95 -2.38 -2.04
CA MET A 1 2.59 -2.97 -2.08
C MET A 1 2.45 -4.12 -1.08
N GLU A 2 3.18 -5.23 -1.26
CA GLU A 2 3.07 -6.44 -0.42
C GLU A 2 3.12 -6.13 1.09
N ALA A 3 4.18 -5.45 1.56
CA ALA A 3 4.32 -5.09 2.97
C ALA A 3 3.14 -4.26 3.50
N VAL A 4 2.72 -3.24 2.76
CA VAL A 4 1.67 -2.29 3.17
C VAL A 4 0.32 -2.99 3.29
N ILE A 5 -0.02 -3.84 2.33
CA ILE A 5 -1.26 -4.63 2.37
C ILE A 5 -1.25 -5.60 3.56
N THR A 6 -0.12 -6.27 3.81
CA THR A 6 0.03 -7.15 4.99
C THR A 6 -0.17 -6.40 6.30
N ILE A 7 0.47 -5.25 6.46
CA ILE A 7 0.35 -4.44 7.68
C ILE A 7 -1.10 -3.98 7.88
N ASP A 8 -1.73 -3.43 6.85
CA ASP A 8 -3.11 -2.92 6.92
C ASP A 8 -4.10 -4.02 7.30
N VAL A 9 -4.09 -5.15 6.58
CA VAL A 9 -5.07 -6.23 6.80
C VAL A 9 -4.89 -6.86 8.19
N LEU A 10 -3.65 -7.08 8.64
CA LEU A 10 -3.39 -7.59 9.99
C LEU A 10 -3.85 -6.62 11.08
N ARG A 11 -3.58 -5.32 10.94
CA ARG A 11 -4.05 -4.33 11.93
C ARG A 11 -5.56 -4.27 12.00
N ARG A 12 -6.26 -4.41 10.87
CA ARG A 12 -7.73 -4.46 10.85
C ARG A 12 -8.31 -5.76 11.39
N SER A 13 -7.56 -6.86 11.38
CA SER A 13 -7.96 -8.07 12.10
C SER A 13 -7.76 -7.94 13.62
N GLY A 14 -7.24 -6.81 14.10
CA GLY A 14 -6.95 -6.56 15.51
C GLY A 14 -5.56 -7.03 15.96
N ALA A 15 -4.67 -7.38 15.02
CA ALA A 15 -3.29 -7.75 15.37
C ALA A 15 -2.48 -6.53 15.81
N ASP A 16 -1.67 -6.70 16.85
CA ASP A 16 -0.61 -5.76 17.19
C ASP A 16 0.60 -5.99 16.25
N VAL A 17 0.80 -5.07 15.31
CA VAL A 17 1.78 -5.22 14.23
C VAL A 17 2.90 -4.20 14.39
N VAL A 18 4.10 -4.72 14.66
CA VAL A 18 5.36 -3.96 14.63
C VAL A 18 6.00 -4.11 13.26
N VAL A 19 6.18 -3.01 12.54
CA VAL A 19 6.93 -3.01 11.28
C VAL A 19 8.42 -2.92 11.58
N ALA A 20 9.20 -3.93 11.18
CA ALA A 20 10.63 -3.98 11.45
C ALA A 20 11.46 -3.77 10.16
N SER A 21 12.46 -2.90 10.23
CA SER A 21 13.45 -2.71 9.17
C SER A 21 14.65 -3.63 9.38
N VAL A 22 15.05 -4.36 8.35
CA VAL A 22 16.34 -5.08 8.34
C VAL A 22 17.53 -4.18 8.02
N GLU A 23 17.26 -2.95 7.58
CA GLU A 23 18.28 -1.95 7.28
C GLU A 23 18.85 -1.37 8.58
N LYS A 24 19.90 -0.54 8.46
CA LYS A 24 20.48 0.19 9.62
C LYS A 24 19.63 1.38 10.10
N GLN A 25 18.52 1.65 9.43
CA GLN A 25 17.65 2.79 9.68
C GLN A 25 16.17 2.41 9.55
N LEU A 26 15.29 3.20 10.17
CA LEU A 26 13.84 2.95 10.15
C LEU A 26 13.21 3.30 8.81
N ARG A 27 13.72 4.32 8.12
CA ARG A 27 13.21 4.71 6.80
C ARG A 27 13.75 3.77 5.74
N VAL A 28 12.84 3.15 5.00
CA VAL A 28 13.15 2.20 3.93
C VAL A 28 12.56 2.72 2.63
N ASP A 29 13.42 2.80 1.61
CA ASP A 29 12.99 3.02 0.23
C ASP A 29 12.60 1.66 -0.35
N ALA A 30 11.30 1.42 -0.48
CA ALA A 30 10.76 0.21 -1.07
C ALA A 30 10.75 0.31 -2.61
N CYS A 31 10.38 -0.79 -3.27
CA CYS A 31 10.25 -0.85 -4.72
C CYS A 31 9.35 0.29 -5.26
N HIS A 32 9.68 0.75 -6.47
CA HIS A 32 8.97 1.82 -7.18
C HIS A 32 8.88 3.14 -6.37
N GLY A 33 9.90 3.43 -5.56
CA GLY A 33 10.06 4.72 -4.87
C GLY A 33 9.01 4.99 -3.79
N VAL A 34 8.28 3.97 -3.35
CA VAL A 34 7.41 4.08 -2.17
C VAL A 34 8.31 4.06 -0.94
N LYS A 35 8.14 5.04 -0.05
CA LYS A 35 8.99 5.20 1.13
C LYS A 35 8.16 4.94 2.38
N ILE A 36 8.62 4.01 3.22
CA ILE A 36 7.96 3.64 4.47
C ILE A 36 8.89 3.89 5.65
N VAL A 37 8.31 4.14 6.83
CA VAL A 37 9.07 4.22 8.09
C VAL A 37 8.65 3.06 8.99
N ALA A 38 9.60 2.19 9.28
CA ALA A 38 9.42 1.09 10.23
C ALA A 38 9.26 1.62 11.66
N ASP A 39 8.65 0.80 12.51
CA ASP A 39 8.46 1.08 13.93
C ASP A 39 9.71 0.71 14.75
N ALA A 40 10.46 -0.30 14.30
CA ALA A 40 11.67 -0.78 14.94
C ALA A 40 12.73 -1.25 13.93
N LEU A 41 13.97 -1.41 14.39
CA LEU A 41 14.97 -2.22 13.70
C LEU A 41 14.75 -3.68 14.06
N VAL A 42 15.02 -4.59 13.12
CA VAL A 42 14.88 -6.04 13.34
C VAL A 42 15.74 -6.55 14.50
N SER A 43 16.87 -5.88 14.78
CA SER A 43 17.74 -6.16 15.94
C SER A 43 17.02 -6.04 17.29
N ASN A 44 15.91 -5.31 17.33
CA ASN A 44 15.14 -5.05 18.54
C ASN A 44 13.89 -5.94 18.63
N CYS A 45 13.66 -6.80 17.64
CA CYS A 45 12.51 -7.70 17.57
C CYS A 45 12.84 -9.08 18.17
N ARG A 46 11.84 -9.73 18.77
CA ARG A 46 11.97 -11.08 19.37
C ARG A 46 11.27 -12.17 18.57
N ASP A 47 10.27 -11.79 17.78
CA ASP A 47 9.42 -12.64 16.95
C ASP A 47 9.18 -11.92 15.61
N ALA A 48 8.85 -12.66 14.54
CA ALA A 48 8.54 -12.12 13.22
C ALA A 48 7.42 -12.91 12.51
N CYS A 49 6.33 -12.25 12.11
CA CYS A 49 5.25 -12.87 11.35
C CYS A 49 4.92 -12.02 10.13
N GLY A 50 4.99 -12.61 8.92
CA GLY A 50 4.71 -11.93 7.66
C GLY A 50 5.93 -11.22 7.07
N MET A 51 6.60 -11.87 6.12
CA MET A 51 7.78 -11.32 5.43
C MET A 51 7.43 -10.98 3.98
N PRO A 52 7.50 -9.69 3.58
CA PRO A 52 7.26 -9.29 2.19
C PRO A 52 8.39 -9.76 1.27
N GLY A 53 8.13 -9.83 -0.02
CA GLY A 53 9.12 -10.22 -1.02
C GLY A 53 10.23 -9.18 -1.15
N ALA A 54 11.41 -9.47 -0.61
CA ALA A 54 12.62 -8.70 -0.87
C ALA A 54 13.87 -9.58 -0.80
N THR A 55 14.82 -9.34 -1.71
CA THR A 55 16.00 -10.20 -1.89
C THR A 55 17.09 -9.96 -0.84
N ASN A 56 17.16 -8.76 -0.27
CA ASN A 56 18.11 -8.38 0.79
C ASN A 56 17.75 -9.02 2.14
N LEU A 57 16.50 -9.42 2.37
CA LEU A 57 16.09 -10.03 3.64
C LEU A 57 16.85 -11.33 3.95
N LYS A 58 17.27 -12.08 2.93
CA LYS A 58 18.03 -13.34 3.10
C LYS A 58 19.41 -13.12 3.74
N GLU A 59 19.94 -11.90 3.67
CA GLU A 59 21.29 -11.55 4.11
C GLU A 59 21.31 -11.15 5.60
N SER A 60 20.14 -11.06 6.24
CA SER A 60 20.02 -10.70 7.65
C SER A 60 20.11 -11.94 8.54
N GLU A 61 21.26 -12.15 9.18
CA GLU A 61 21.46 -13.23 10.17
C GLU A 61 20.50 -13.11 11.37
N VAL A 62 20.18 -11.87 11.77
CA VAL A 62 19.23 -11.59 12.84
C VAL A 62 17.83 -12.07 12.45
N LEU A 63 17.38 -11.72 11.24
CA LEU A 63 16.08 -12.17 10.74
C LEU A 63 16.03 -13.69 10.60
N GLU A 64 17.10 -14.30 10.05
CA GLU A 64 17.23 -15.75 9.94
C GLU A 64 17.09 -16.43 11.30
N SER A 65 17.78 -15.91 12.32
CA SER A 65 17.74 -16.45 13.69
C SER A 65 16.33 -16.39 14.29
N ILE A 66 15.65 -15.24 14.17
CA ILE A 66 14.29 -15.04 14.66
C ILE A 66 13.32 -16.03 13.97
N VAL A 67 13.39 -16.14 12.65
CA VAL A 67 12.49 -17.00 11.86
C VAL A 67 12.73 -18.48 12.16
N LYS A 68 13.99 -18.91 12.25
CA LYS A 68 14.34 -20.29 12.61
C LYS A 68 13.84 -20.66 14.01
N LYS A 69 14.00 -19.75 14.98
CA LYS A 69 13.49 -19.94 16.34
C LYS A 69 11.96 -20.05 16.35
N GLN A 70 11.28 -19.17 15.62
CA GLN A 70 9.82 -19.22 15.53
C GLN A 70 9.32 -20.54 14.91
N ALA A 71 10.01 -21.03 13.88
CA ALA A 71 9.74 -22.32 13.29
C ALA A 71 10.02 -23.49 14.26
N SER A 72 11.13 -23.47 15.01
CA SER A 72 11.43 -24.51 16.01
C SER A 72 10.44 -24.53 17.16
N ASP A 73 9.91 -23.37 17.53
CA ASP A 73 8.89 -23.22 18.58
C ASP A 73 7.48 -23.61 18.09
N GLY A 74 7.35 -24.07 16.83
CA GLY A 74 6.08 -24.49 16.23
C GLY A 74 5.09 -23.35 15.98
N ARG A 75 5.55 -22.10 16.03
CA ARG A 75 4.74 -20.90 15.78
C ARG A 75 4.57 -20.66 14.28
N LEU A 76 3.47 -20.00 13.92
CA LEU A 76 3.14 -19.61 12.55
C LEU A 76 4.18 -18.65 11.97
N TYR A 77 4.59 -18.85 10.72
CA TYR A 77 5.38 -17.91 9.94
C TYR A 77 4.89 -17.85 8.50
N ALA A 78 4.92 -16.65 7.91
CA ALA A 78 4.31 -16.40 6.60
C ALA A 78 5.26 -15.58 5.72
N ALA A 79 5.27 -15.88 4.42
CA ALA A 79 6.16 -15.28 3.44
C ALA A 79 5.45 -15.04 2.10
N ILE A 80 5.70 -13.88 1.49
CA ILE A 80 5.12 -13.50 0.19
C ILE A 80 6.20 -13.50 -0.89
N CYS A 81 5.80 -13.93 -2.10
CA CYS A 81 6.55 -13.71 -3.34
C CYS A 81 7.98 -14.32 -3.29
N VAL A 82 9.00 -13.55 -3.67
CA VAL A 82 10.37 -14.05 -3.88
C VAL A 82 11.05 -14.50 -2.57
N PHE A 83 10.59 -14.02 -1.41
CA PHE A 83 11.18 -14.37 -0.12
C PHE A 83 11.09 -15.87 0.18
N LEU A 84 10.03 -16.54 -0.27
CA LEU A 84 9.83 -17.98 -0.11
C LEU A 84 10.99 -18.79 -0.72
N ALA A 85 11.25 -18.57 -2.02
CA ALA A 85 12.24 -19.36 -2.75
C ALA A 85 13.68 -18.99 -2.37
N VAL A 86 13.93 -17.71 -2.05
CA VAL A 86 15.28 -17.19 -1.90
C VAL A 86 15.76 -17.22 -0.45
N ALA A 87 14.91 -16.92 0.54
CA ALA A 87 15.30 -16.92 1.95
C ALA A 87 14.92 -18.24 2.64
N LEU A 88 13.63 -18.57 2.73
CA LEU A 88 13.18 -19.79 3.43
C LEU A 88 13.77 -21.07 2.83
N GLY A 89 13.90 -21.12 1.49
CA GLY A 89 14.58 -22.21 0.80
C GLY A 89 16.05 -22.34 1.20
N SER A 90 16.79 -21.23 1.20
CA SER A 90 18.21 -21.20 1.58
C SER A 90 18.45 -21.54 3.05
N TRP A 91 17.51 -21.15 3.92
CA TRP A 91 17.56 -21.41 5.37
C TRP A 91 17.16 -22.85 5.74
N GLY A 92 16.86 -23.69 4.75
CA GLY A 92 16.47 -25.09 4.96
C GLY A 92 15.04 -25.26 5.46
N LEU A 93 14.29 -24.17 5.62
CA LEU A 93 12.92 -24.17 6.14
C LEU A 93 11.90 -24.68 5.12
N LEU A 94 12.32 -25.03 3.89
CA LEU A 94 11.47 -25.64 2.85
C LEU A 94 11.64 -27.17 2.71
N LYS A 95 12.68 -27.79 3.30
CA LYS A 95 12.91 -29.24 3.19
C LYS A 95 12.14 -29.99 4.27
N GLY A 96 11.22 -30.86 3.86
CA GLY A 96 10.42 -31.70 4.77
C GLY A 96 9.03 -31.16 5.11
N LEU A 97 8.55 -30.10 4.44
CA LEU A 97 7.23 -29.54 4.67
C LEU A 97 6.11 -30.41 4.10
N LYS A 98 5.44 -31.14 5.01
CA LYS A 98 4.01 -31.39 4.97
C LYS A 98 3.42 -30.65 6.17
N ASP A 99 2.96 -29.38 6.07
CA ASP A 99 2.26 -28.82 7.25
C ASP A 99 1.42 -27.54 7.03
N GLY A 100 0.29 -27.46 7.72
CA GLY A 100 -0.67 -26.35 7.75
C GLY A 100 -0.23 -25.16 8.61
N LYS A 101 1.07 -24.84 8.64
CA LYS A 101 1.70 -23.79 9.47
C LYS A 101 2.37 -22.68 8.66
N VAL A 102 2.34 -22.77 7.33
CA VAL A 102 2.95 -21.80 6.42
C VAL A 102 1.91 -21.33 5.41
N VAL A 103 1.72 -20.00 5.34
CA VAL A 103 0.92 -19.35 4.29
C VAL A 103 1.87 -18.78 3.24
N THR A 104 1.59 -18.99 1.96
CA THR A 104 2.38 -18.45 0.84
C THR A 104 1.51 -18.08 -0.36
N THR A 105 1.98 -17.13 -1.18
CA THR A 105 1.37 -16.78 -2.46
C THR A 105 2.42 -16.27 -3.46
N ARG A 106 2.04 -16.10 -4.73
CA ARG A 106 2.94 -15.61 -5.80
C ARG A 106 2.42 -14.32 -6.43
N GLY A 107 3.27 -13.30 -6.43
CA GLY A 107 3.12 -12.11 -7.26
C GLY A 107 2.47 -10.92 -6.53
N PRO A 108 2.57 -9.71 -7.11
CA PRO A 108 2.13 -8.48 -6.46
C PRO A 108 0.61 -8.30 -6.42
N GLY A 109 -0.15 -9.09 -7.18
CA GLY A 109 -1.63 -9.01 -7.26
C GLY A 109 -2.37 -9.91 -6.27
N THR A 110 -1.67 -10.75 -5.53
CA THR A 110 -2.22 -11.69 -4.54
C THR A 110 -1.99 -11.37 -3.05
N PRO A 111 -1.43 -10.22 -2.62
CA PRO A 111 -1.25 -9.92 -1.19
C PRO A 111 -2.55 -9.94 -0.40
N MET A 112 -3.67 -9.49 -0.95
CA MET A 112 -4.94 -9.47 -0.21
C MET A 112 -5.40 -10.89 0.16
N GLU A 113 -5.41 -11.81 -0.81
CA GLU A 113 -5.80 -13.21 -0.61
C GLU A 113 -4.86 -13.91 0.38
N PHE A 114 -3.55 -13.64 0.28
CA PHE A 114 -2.56 -14.16 1.22
C PHE A 114 -2.82 -13.72 2.65
N VAL A 115 -3.06 -12.43 2.87
CA VAL A 115 -3.23 -11.93 4.24
C VAL A 115 -4.59 -12.34 4.80
N VAL A 116 -5.64 -12.45 3.98
CA VAL A 116 -6.94 -13.00 4.43
C VAL A 116 -6.78 -14.47 4.86
N ALA A 117 -6.05 -15.28 4.09
CA ALA A 117 -5.74 -16.65 4.50
C ALA A 117 -4.91 -16.70 5.80
N LEU A 118 -3.99 -15.75 6.00
CA LEU A 118 -3.24 -15.61 7.24
C LEU A 118 -4.15 -15.22 8.42
N VAL A 119 -5.09 -14.29 8.22
CA VAL A 119 -6.08 -13.90 9.23
C VAL A 119 -6.96 -15.08 9.60
N GLU A 120 -7.39 -15.90 8.63
CA GLU A 120 -8.16 -17.12 8.91
C GLU A 120 -7.36 -18.10 9.78
N GLN A 121 -6.07 -18.28 9.51
CA GLN A 121 -5.22 -19.16 10.33
C GLN A 121 -4.98 -18.60 11.75
N LEU A 122 -4.86 -17.29 11.90
CA LEU A 122 -4.58 -16.64 13.19
C LEU A 122 -5.84 -16.46 14.05
N TYR A 123 -6.96 -16.12 13.44
CA TYR A 123 -8.18 -15.65 14.12
C TYR A 123 -9.45 -16.43 13.75
N GLY A 124 -9.36 -17.39 12.83
CA GLY A 124 -10.49 -18.17 12.34
C GLY A 124 -11.27 -17.47 11.23
N LYS A 125 -12.09 -18.29 10.53
CA LYS A 125 -12.84 -17.88 9.33
C LYS A 125 -13.75 -16.67 9.54
N GLY A 126 -14.44 -16.60 10.68
CA GLY A 126 -15.36 -15.47 10.97
C GLY A 126 -14.67 -14.10 10.95
N LYS A 127 -13.43 -14.02 11.47
CA LYS A 127 -12.65 -12.77 11.43
C LYS A 127 -12.10 -12.48 10.02
N ALA A 128 -11.73 -13.52 9.28
CA ALA A 128 -11.32 -13.38 7.88
C ALA A 128 -12.48 -12.85 7.00
N ASP A 129 -13.69 -13.37 7.18
CA ASP A 129 -14.90 -12.93 6.49
C ASP A 129 -15.26 -11.48 6.88
N GLU A 130 -15.13 -11.09 8.15
CA GLU A 130 -15.33 -9.71 8.61
C GLU A 130 -14.37 -8.71 7.94
N VAL A 131 -13.08 -9.05 7.90
CA VAL A 131 -12.04 -8.17 7.35
C VAL A 131 -12.11 -8.10 5.82
N SER A 132 -12.44 -9.21 5.15
CA SER A 132 -12.53 -9.26 3.69
C SER A 132 -13.87 -8.74 3.15
N GLY A 133 -14.98 -8.95 3.86
CA GLY A 133 -16.33 -8.60 3.41
C GLY A 133 -16.59 -7.10 3.29
N ALA A 134 -15.87 -6.26 4.04
CA ALA A 134 -15.91 -4.80 3.89
C ALA A 134 -15.18 -4.29 2.63
N ARG A 135 -14.52 -5.18 1.86
CA ARG A 135 -13.72 -4.84 0.69
C ARG A 135 -14.31 -5.48 -0.56
N VAL A 136 -14.25 -4.75 -1.67
CA VAL A 136 -14.62 -5.30 -2.98
C VAL A 136 -13.48 -6.22 -3.45
N MET A 137 -13.52 -7.47 -2.97
CA MET A 137 -12.63 -8.54 -3.40
C MET A 137 -13.22 -9.24 -4.62
N ARG A 138 -12.38 -9.61 -5.58
CA ARG A 138 -12.83 -10.45 -6.69
C ARG A 138 -13.14 -11.84 -6.17
N ALA A 139 -14.25 -12.42 -6.63
CA ALA A 139 -14.61 -13.79 -6.28
C ALA A 139 -13.62 -14.80 -6.90
N ASN A 140 -13.20 -14.60 -8.16
CA ASN A 140 -12.20 -15.44 -8.82
C ASN A 140 -11.16 -14.62 -9.60
N HIS A 141 -9.91 -15.09 -9.57
CA HIS A 141 -8.85 -14.59 -10.45
C HIS A 141 -9.06 -15.13 -11.87
N GLY A 142 -9.61 -14.31 -12.77
CA GLY A 142 -9.86 -14.66 -14.16
C GLY A 142 -11.20 -14.16 -14.70
N ASP A 143 -12.11 -13.80 -13.81
CA ASP A 143 -13.39 -13.20 -14.20
C ASP A 143 -13.13 -11.88 -14.95
N GLU A 144 -13.72 -11.74 -16.14
CA GLU A 144 -13.77 -10.46 -16.84
C GLU A 144 -14.55 -9.46 -15.98
N PHE A 145 -13.98 -8.27 -15.82
CA PHE A 145 -14.64 -7.19 -15.11
C PHE A 145 -14.83 -6.03 -16.07
N THR A 146 -16.03 -5.48 -16.09
CA THR A 146 -16.37 -4.34 -16.92
C THR A 146 -16.11 -3.07 -16.12
N ILE A 147 -15.18 -2.24 -16.58
CA ILE A 147 -15.12 -0.84 -16.12
C ILE A 147 -16.17 -0.08 -16.92
N ALA A 148 -17.23 0.38 -16.25
CA ALA A 148 -18.20 1.26 -16.86
C ALA A 148 -17.58 2.65 -17.06
N GLU A 149 -17.26 2.98 -18.31
CA GLU A 149 -16.83 4.32 -18.68
C GLU A 149 -18.07 5.18 -18.99
N PHE A 150 -18.35 6.13 -18.11
CA PHE A 150 -19.54 6.99 -18.25
C PHE A 150 -19.31 8.16 -19.22
N ASN A 151 -18.05 8.52 -19.49
CA ASN A 151 -17.68 9.60 -20.41
C ASN A 151 -16.40 9.21 -21.17
N PRO A 152 -16.52 8.61 -22.37
CA PRO A 152 -15.37 8.19 -23.14
C PRO A 152 -14.55 9.39 -23.62
N VAL A 153 -13.28 9.41 -23.23
CA VAL A 153 -12.29 10.40 -23.66
C VAL A 153 -11.04 9.66 -24.08
N GLN A 154 -10.37 10.11 -25.14
CA GLN A 154 -9.04 9.58 -25.44
C GLN A 154 -8.01 10.21 -24.51
N TRP A 155 -7.34 9.37 -23.72
CA TRP A 155 -6.21 9.75 -22.88
C TRP A 155 -4.93 9.54 -23.68
N THR A 156 -4.51 10.54 -24.45
CA THR A 156 -3.24 10.50 -25.20
C THR A 156 -2.21 11.40 -24.54
N PHE A 157 -0.99 10.88 -24.36
CA PHE A 157 0.15 11.62 -23.82
C PHE A 157 1.33 11.49 -24.78
N ASP A 158 1.94 12.61 -25.17
CA ASP A 158 3.08 12.63 -26.10
C ASP A 158 4.41 12.21 -25.42
N ASN A 159 4.44 12.23 -24.09
CA ASN A 159 5.58 11.91 -23.24
C ASN A 159 5.12 11.12 -22.00
N SER A 160 6.06 10.64 -21.17
CA SER A 160 5.75 10.03 -19.87
C SER A 160 4.90 10.99 -19.02
N PRO A 161 3.65 10.62 -18.67
CA PRO A 161 2.72 11.54 -18.01
C PRO A 161 3.21 11.92 -16.61
N GLN A 162 3.06 13.19 -16.25
CA GLN A 162 3.35 13.72 -14.93
C GLN A 162 2.11 13.67 -14.04
N ILE A 163 2.15 12.84 -13.00
CA ILE A 163 0.98 12.49 -12.19
C ILE A 163 1.21 12.92 -10.74
N LEU A 164 0.23 13.61 -10.15
CA LEU A 164 0.22 13.91 -8.72
C LEU A 164 -0.64 12.90 -7.96
N VAL A 165 -0.06 12.30 -6.93
CA VAL A 165 -0.77 11.52 -5.92
C VAL A 165 -0.58 12.22 -4.57
N PRO A 166 -1.57 12.98 -4.07
CA PRO A 166 -1.48 13.59 -2.75
C PRO A 166 -1.70 12.54 -1.66
N ILE A 167 -0.96 12.66 -0.56
CA ILE A 167 -1.15 11.86 0.66
C ILE A 167 -1.32 12.78 1.87
N ALA A 168 -2.05 12.33 2.87
CA ALA A 168 -2.29 13.05 4.12
C ALA A 168 -2.39 12.07 5.29
N ASN A 169 -2.39 12.60 6.51
CA ASN A 169 -2.72 11.79 7.68
C ASN A 169 -4.12 11.19 7.51
N GLY A 170 -4.24 9.88 7.73
CA GLY A 170 -5.48 9.12 7.55
C GLY A 170 -5.83 8.77 6.11
N SER A 171 -4.94 8.98 5.13
CA SER A 171 -5.10 8.40 3.78
C SER A 171 -5.15 6.88 3.85
N GLU A 172 -5.92 6.26 2.95
CA GLU A 172 -5.94 4.80 2.77
C GLU A 172 -4.62 4.37 2.10
N GLU A 173 -3.79 3.65 2.85
CA GLU A 173 -2.42 3.30 2.44
C GLU A 173 -2.36 2.32 1.27
N MET A 174 -3.30 1.39 1.16
CA MET A 174 -3.30 0.40 0.07
C MET A 174 -3.66 1.09 -1.24
N GLU A 175 -4.71 1.89 -1.27
CA GLU A 175 -5.10 2.68 -2.45
C GLU A 175 -3.97 3.61 -2.89
N ALA A 176 -3.38 4.35 -1.96
CA ALA A 176 -2.26 5.25 -2.26
C ALA A 176 -1.07 4.48 -2.86
N VAL A 177 -0.63 3.41 -2.19
CA VAL A 177 0.56 2.64 -2.62
C VAL A 177 0.30 1.86 -3.90
N ILE A 178 -0.91 1.34 -4.13
CA ILE A 178 -1.27 0.66 -5.37
C ILE A 178 -1.24 1.64 -6.55
N ILE A 179 -1.87 2.81 -6.40
CA ILE A 179 -1.85 3.86 -7.44
C ILE A 179 -0.40 4.23 -7.78
N ILE A 180 0.42 4.53 -6.76
CA ILE A 180 1.83 4.93 -6.95
C ILE A 180 2.63 3.82 -7.63
N ASP A 181 2.56 2.59 -7.11
CA ASP A 181 3.35 1.45 -7.59
C ASP A 181 3.00 1.10 -9.03
N ILE A 182 1.70 1.00 -9.37
CA ILE A 182 1.24 0.64 -10.72
C ILE A 182 1.60 1.73 -11.74
N LEU A 183 1.37 3.00 -11.43
CA LEU A 183 1.69 4.09 -12.35
C LEU A 183 3.20 4.23 -12.58
N ARG A 184 4.02 4.07 -11.54
CA ARG A 184 5.49 4.08 -11.70
C ARG A 184 6.01 2.85 -12.46
N ARG A 185 5.40 1.67 -12.30
CA ARG A 185 5.69 0.50 -13.15
C ARG A 185 5.38 0.77 -14.61
N ALA A 186 4.30 1.50 -14.88
CA ALA A 186 3.95 1.98 -16.22
C ALA A 186 4.84 3.13 -16.73
N LYS A 187 5.93 3.48 -16.01
CA LYS A 187 6.90 4.53 -16.36
C LYS A 187 6.33 5.95 -16.38
N ALA A 188 5.22 6.18 -15.67
CA ALA A 188 4.73 7.53 -15.41
C ALA A 188 5.61 8.25 -14.37
N ASN A 189 5.71 9.58 -14.51
CA ASN A 189 6.40 10.45 -13.58
C ASN A 189 5.47 10.80 -12.42
N VAL A 190 5.45 9.93 -11.40
CA VAL A 190 4.55 10.10 -10.24
C VAL A 190 5.22 10.90 -9.14
N VAL A 191 4.65 12.08 -8.85
CA VAL A 191 4.97 12.92 -7.69
C VAL A 191 4.04 12.56 -6.54
N VAL A 192 4.61 12.13 -5.42
CA VAL A 192 3.87 11.93 -4.18
C VAL A 192 4.02 13.17 -3.30
N ALA A 193 2.92 13.87 -3.02
CA ALA A 193 2.97 15.12 -2.24
C ALA A 193 2.22 15.01 -0.93
N SER A 194 2.85 15.39 0.18
CA SER A 194 2.18 15.46 1.48
C SER A 194 1.36 16.75 1.57
N VAL A 195 0.08 16.61 1.91
CA VAL A 195 -0.83 17.71 2.22
C VAL A 195 -0.67 18.19 3.67
N ALA A 196 0.06 17.45 4.49
CA ALA A 196 0.46 17.87 5.83
C ALA A 196 1.62 18.88 5.80
N ASP A 197 2.06 19.31 6.97
CA ASP A 197 3.21 20.19 7.20
C ASP A 197 4.57 19.48 7.12
N LYS A 198 4.58 18.14 7.14
CA LYS A 198 5.77 17.30 6.99
C LYS A 198 5.61 16.25 5.89
N LEU A 199 6.74 15.74 5.41
CA LEU A 199 6.78 14.70 4.37
C LEU A 199 6.24 13.36 4.85
N GLU A 200 6.47 13.04 6.12
CA GLU A 200 5.99 11.79 6.72
C GLU A 200 4.54 11.94 7.18
N ILE A 201 3.65 11.04 6.75
CA ILE A 201 2.27 10.97 7.20
C ILE A 201 2.00 9.63 7.88
N LEU A 202 0.98 9.61 8.74
CA LEU A 202 0.45 8.40 9.35
C LEU A 202 -0.86 8.04 8.65
N ALA A 203 -0.85 6.96 7.88
CA ALA A 203 -2.01 6.48 7.12
C ALA A 203 -3.09 5.87 8.04
N SER A 204 -4.22 5.50 7.44
CA SER A 204 -5.43 5.09 8.17
C SER A 204 -5.22 3.89 9.09
N CYS A 205 -4.44 2.90 8.68
CA CYS A 205 -4.05 1.74 9.47
C CYS A 205 -2.59 1.83 9.96
N GLN A 206 -2.18 3.05 10.33
CA GLN A 206 -0.93 3.35 11.03
C GLN A 206 0.34 3.05 10.23
N VAL A 207 0.24 2.88 8.90
CA VAL A 207 1.43 2.81 8.05
C VAL A 207 2.03 4.21 7.90
N LYS A 208 3.31 4.37 8.21
CA LYS A 208 4.03 5.63 8.00
C LYS A 208 4.55 5.69 6.57
N LEU A 209 4.02 6.62 5.78
CA LEU A 209 4.45 6.87 4.40
C LEU A 209 5.23 8.19 4.34
N VAL A 210 6.23 8.26 3.45
CA VAL A 210 7.00 9.50 3.22
C VAL A 210 6.78 9.99 1.79
N ALA A 211 6.24 11.20 1.66
CA ALA A 211 6.09 11.89 0.39
C ALA A 211 7.43 12.29 -0.23
N ASP A 212 7.42 12.57 -1.53
CA ASP A 212 8.57 13.11 -2.25
C ASP A 212 8.77 14.60 -1.96
N MET A 213 7.66 15.33 -1.79
CA MET A 213 7.67 16.77 -1.47
C MET A 213 6.41 17.19 -0.71
N LEU A 214 6.39 18.43 -0.21
CA LEU A 214 5.19 19.05 0.34
C LEU A 214 4.28 19.55 -0.79
N ILE A 215 2.98 19.67 -0.49
CA ILE A 215 1.98 20.17 -1.44
C ILE A 215 2.30 21.59 -1.93
N ASP A 216 3.03 22.38 -1.13
CA ASP A 216 3.47 23.73 -1.48
C ASP A 216 4.45 23.76 -2.65
N GLU A 217 5.37 22.79 -2.70
CA GLU A 217 6.31 22.62 -3.80
C GLU A 217 5.62 21.98 -5.00
N ALA A 218 4.78 20.97 -4.75
CA ALA A 218 4.02 20.30 -5.78
C ALA A 218 3.10 21.26 -6.56
N ALA A 219 2.54 22.29 -5.90
CA ALA A 219 1.67 23.29 -6.52
C ALA A 219 2.40 24.24 -7.51
N LYS A 220 3.73 24.23 -7.53
CA LYS A 220 4.55 24.99 -8.50
C LYS A 220 4.72 24.25 -9.83
N LEU A 221 4.32 22.98 -9.88
CA LEU A 221 4.42 22.12 -11.05
C LEU A 221 3.05 22.01 -11.76
N SER A 222 3.08 21.51 -12.99
CA SER A 222 1.87 21.15 -13.76
C SER A 222 1.73 19.64 -13.83
N TYR A 223 0.50 19.13 -13.92
CA TYR A 223 0.24 17.70 -13.96
C TYR A 223 -0.71 17.34 -15.09
N ASP A 224 -0.52 16.17 -15.66
CA ASP A 224 -1.40 15.55 -16.65
C ASP A 224 -2.56 14.83 -15.96
N LEU A 225 -2.34 14.33 -14.74
CA LEU A 225 -3.36 13.73 -13.89
C LEU A 225 -3.12 14.09 -12.42
N ILE A 226 -4.20 14.40 -11.69
CA ILE A 226 -4.21 14.41 -10.23
C ILE A 226 -5.17 13.31 -9.76
N VAL A 227 -4.68 12.32 -9.01
CA VAL A 227 -5.50 11.19 -8.54
C VAL A 227 -5.46 11.06 -7.02
N LEU A 228 -6.63 11.11 -6.39
CA LEU A 228 -6.76 11.12 -4.92
C LEU A 228 -7.07 9.71 -4.40
N PRO A 229 -6.22 9.15 -3.52
CA PRO A 229 -6.61 7.97 -2.74
C PRO A 229 -7.74 8.34 -1.76
N GLY A 230 -8.37 7.34 -1.15
CA GLY A 230 -9.42 7.50 -0.17
C GLY A 230 -8.91 7.54 1.27
N GLY A 231 -9.70 6.93 2.16
CA GLY A 231 -9.55 6.99 3.60
C GLY A 231 -10.26 8.20 4.18
N LEU A 232 -11.08 8.00 5.21
CA LEU A 232 -11.96 9.06 5.73
C LEU A 232 -11.17 10.28 6.23
N GLY A 233 -10.12 10.05 7.01
CA GLY A 233 -9.24 11.11 7.52
C GLY A 233 -8.46 11.81 6.40
N GLY A 234 -7.93 11.03 5.45
CA GLY A 234 -7.18 11.56 4.31
C GLY A 234 -8.05 12.41 3.39
N ALA A 235 -9.23 11.91 3.00
CA ALA A 235 -10.20 12.64 2.19
C ALA A 235 -10.67 13.94 2.87
N GLN A 236 -10.90 13.92 4.19
CA GLN A 236 -11.20 15.13 4.95
C GLN A 236 -10.03 16.13 4.95
N ALA A 237 -8.79 15.65 5.06
CA ALA A 237 -7.61 16.51 4.97
C ALA A 237 -7.44 17.11 3.57
N PHE A 238 -7.69 16.32 2.52
CA PHE A 238 -7.69 16.79 1.14
C PHE A 238 -8.73 17.88 0.90
N ALA A 239 -9.97 17.66 1.37
CA ALA A 239 -11.06 18.62 1.26
C ALA A 239 -10.77 19.96 1.97
N LYS A 240 -10.05 19.93 3.10
CA LYS A 240 -9.66 21.13 3.86
C LYS A 240 -8.47 21.87 3.23
N SER A 241 -7.69 21.22 2.37
CA SER A 241 -6.54 21.84 1.72
C SER A 241 -6.96 22.74 0.57
N LYS A 242 -7.07 24.05 0.85
CA LYS A 242 -7.34 25.07 -0.18
C LYS A 242 -6.41 24.96 -1.38
N LYS A 243 -5.14 24.63 -1.14
CA LYS A 243 -4.13 24.51 -2.20
C LYS A 243 -4.42 23.33 -3.12
N LEU A 244 -4.66 22.14 -2.57
CA LEU A 244 -5.02 20.96 -3.37
C LEU A 244 -6.34 21.15 -4.12
N VAL A 245 -7.36 21.69 -3.45
CA VAL A 245 -8.65 22.00 -4.08
C VAL A 245 -8.49 22.97 -5.25
N ASN A 246 -7.67 24.01 -5.10
CA ASN A 246 -7.39 24.94 -6.20
C ASN A 246 -6.65 24.27 -7.36
N MET A 247 -5.73 23.33 -7.09
CA MET A 247 -5.08 22.54 -8.16
C MET A 247 -6.09 21.68 -8.92
N LEU A 248 -7.05 21.05 -8.22
CA LEU A 248 -8.11 20.26 -8.87
C LEU A 248 -9.06 21.13 -9.71
N LYS A 249 -9.43 22.31 -9.21
CA LYS A 249 -10.22 23.28 -9.99
C LYS A 249 -9.50 23.71 -11.26
N LYS A 250 -8.19 23.96 -11.18
CA LYS A 250 -7.36 24.26 -12.35
C LYS A 250 -7.29 23.09 -13.34
N GLN A 251 -7.23 21.84 -12.87
CA GLN A 251 -7.32 20.67 -13.77
C GLN A 251 -8.65 20.70 -14.54
N LYS A 252 -9.78 20.89 -13.83
CA LYS A 252 -11.10 20.97 -14.44
C LYS A 252 -11.20 22.12 -15.45
N GLU A 253 -10.77 23.32 -15.09
CA GLU A 253 -10.80 24.51 -15.96
C GLU A 253 -9.92 24.34 -17.20
N SER A 254 -8.81 23.64 -17.06
CA SER A 254 -7.86 23.36 -18.17
C SER A 254 -8.23 22.10 -18.97
N ASN A 255 -9.40 21.50 -18.70
CA ASN A 255 -9.86 20.24 -19.30
C ASN A 255 -8.83 19.09 -19.17
N ARG A 256 -8.10 19.06 -18.05
CA ARG A 256 -7.12 18.02 -17.73
C ARG A 256 -7.71 16.99 -16.77
N PRO A 257 -7.31 15.72 -16.90
CA PRO A 257 -7.80 14.66 -16.02
C PRO A 257 -7.54 14.88 -14.52
N TYR A 258 -8.53 14.49 -13.74
CA TYR A 258 -8.40 14.25 -12.30
C TYR A 258 -9.34 13.11 -11.89
N GLY A 259 -8.96 12.37 -10.85
CA GLY A 259 -9.71 11.20 -10.38
C GLY A 259 -9.64 11.05 -8.87
N ALA A 260 -10.53 10.25 -8.31
CA ALA A 260 -10.54 9.93 -6.89
C ALA A 260 -11.17 8.55 -6.66
N ILE A 261 -10.81 7.90 -5.57
CA ILE A 261 -11.34 6.59 -5.16
C ILE A 261 -11.88 6.63 -3.72
N CYS A 262 -12.81 5.71 -3.41
CA CYS A 262 -13.35 5.48 -2.09
C CYS A 262 -14.06 6.73 -1.52
N ALA A 263 -13.58 7.32 -0.42
CA ALA A 263 -14.23 8.47 0.20
C ALA A 263 -13.96 9.80 -0.53
N SER A 264 -12.90 9.88 -1.33
CA SER A 264 -12.45 11.14 -1.94
C SER A 264 -13.40 11.71 -3.01
N PRO A 265 -14.10 10.92 -3.85
CA PRO A 265 -15.15 11.45 -4.73
C PRO A 265 -16.23 12.24 -3.97
N ALA A 266 -16.80 11.66 -2.91
CA ALA A 266 -17.90 12.25 -2.15
C ALA A 266 -17.45 13.39 -1.22
N LEU A 267 -16.23 13.33 -0.66
CA LEU A 267 -15.75 14.32 0.30
C LEU A 267 -14.93 15.45 -0.32
N VAL A 268 -14.29 15.20 -1.46
CA VAL A 268 -13.43 16.19 -2.13
C VAL A 268 -14.05 16.66 -3.43
N LEU A 269 -14.44 15.75 -4.33
CA LEU A 269 -14.86 16.18 -5.66
C LEU A 269 -16.26 16.78 -5.66
N GLU A 270 -17.25 16.09 -5.12
CA GLU A 270 -18.65 16.55 -5.08
C GLU A 270 -18.82 17.92 -4.39
N PRO A 271 -18.34 18.14 -3.14
CA PRO A 271 -18.63 19.38 -2.41
C PRO A 271 -17.91 20.60 -3.00
N HIS A 272 -16.88 20.39 -3.82
CA HIS A 272 -16.13 21.45 -4.50
C HIS A 272 -16.58 21.66 -5.95
N GLY A 273 -17.69 21.04 -6.36
CA GLY A 273 -18.25 21.17 -7.72
C GLY A 273 -17.36 20.56 -8.79
N LEU A 274 -16.55 19.56 -8.45
CA LEU A 274 -15.65 18.86 -9.38
C LEU A 274 -16.28 17.60 -9.98
N LEU A 275 -17.50 17.24 -9.59
CA LEU A 275 -18.33 16.26 -10.31
C LEU A 275 -19.46 16.98 -11.04
N LYS A 276 -19.80 16.50 -12.23
CA LYS A 276 -21.08 16.83 -12.86
C LYS A 276 -22.10 15.82 -12.31
N VAL A 277 -23.06 16.33 -11.55
CA VAL A 277 -24.27 15.59 -11.15
C VAL A 277 -25.23 15.59 -12.34
#